data_AF-A0A7W0A371-F1
#
_entry.id   AF-A0A7W0A371-F1
#
_cell.length_a   1.000
_cell.length_b   1.000
_cell.length_c   1.000
_cell.angle_alpha   90.00
_cell.angle_beta   90.00
_cell.angle_gamma   90.00
#
_symmetry.space_group_name_H-M   'P 1'
#
loop_
_entity.id
_entity.type
_entity.pdbx_description
1 polymer ?
#
loop_
_entity_poly.entity_id
_entity_poly.type
_entity_poly.pdbx_seq_one_letter_code
_entity_poly.pdbx_strand_id
1 'polypeptide(L)' 'MDHANDGPREILARRLDDGYDRIEQATIHGQDVAQWETFWLRLLDEYEAVCQRITPLDNAEAA' A
#
# COMPACT_ATOMS: atom_id res chain seq x y z
N MET A 1 10.69 21.12 -5.58
CA MET A 1 10.39 19.73 -5.20
C MET A 1 9.15 19.36 -6.00
N ASP A 2 9.35 18.69 -7.13
CA ASP A 2 8.30 18.35 -8.09
C ASP A 2 7.45 17.20 -7.52
N HIS A 3 6.39 17.54 -6.79
CA HIS A 3 5.41 16.56 -6.29
C HIS A 3 4.41 16.13 -7.39
N ALA A 4 4.67 16.47 -8.65
CA ALA A 4 3.70 16.39 -9.73
C ALA A 4 3.71 15.08 -10.53
N ASN A 5 4.49 14.07 -10.13
CA ASN A 5 4.52 12.77 -10.83
C ASN A 5 4.86 11.60 -9.91
N ASP A 6 4.24 11.53 -8.73
CA ASP A 6 4.25 10.29 -7.95
C ASP A 6 3.45 9.22 -8.72
N GLY A 7 4.07 8.06 -8.97
CA GLY A 7 3.39 6.96 -9.65
C GLY A 7 2.27 6.39 -8.78
N PRO A 8 1.32 5.62 -9.36
CA PRO A 8 0.27 4.96 -8.59
C PRO A 8 0.83 4.10 -7.44
N ARG A 9 2.03 3.54 -7.60
CA ARG A 9 2.76 2.83 -6.55
C ARG A 9 3.15 3.75 -5.38
N GLU A 10 3.81 4.88 -5.64
CA GLU A 10 4.22 5.81 -4.57
C GLU A 10 3.01 6.38 -3.81
N ILE A 11 1.90 6.64 -4.49
CA ILE A 11 0.66 7.13 -3.85
C ILE A 11 0.09 6.07 -2.91
N LEU A 12 0.04 4.81 -3.34
CA LEU A 12 -0.44 3.70 -2.51
C LEU A 12 0.50 3.40 -1.35
N ALA A 13 1.82 3.46 -1.56
CA ALA A 13 2.81 3.31 -0.50
C ALA A 13 2.63 4.34 0.63
N ARG A 14 2.49 5.63 0.28
CA ARG A 14 2.25 6.67 1.30
C ARG A 14 0.95 6.44 2.06
N ARG A 15 -0.12 6.04 1.37
CA ARG A 15 -1.39 5.72 2.03
C ARG A 15 -1.29 4.49 2.95
N LEU A 16 -0.44 3.53 2.62
CA LEU A 16 -0.16 2.37 3.47
C LEU A 16 0.57 2.79 4.75
N ASP A 17 1.60 3.64 4.63
CA ASP A 17 2.31 4.19 5.78
C ASP A 17 1.36 5.01 6.68
N ASP A 18 0.61 5.94 6.11
CA ASP A 18 -0.37 6.76 6.85
C ASP A 18 -1.44 5.90 7.54
N GLY A 19 -1.89 4.83 6.86
CA GLY A 19 -2.88 3.89 7.37
C GLY A 19 -2.34 3.05 8.53
N TYR A 20 -1.08 2.61 8.43
CA TYR A 20 -0.41 1.86 9.48
C TYR A 20 -0.22 2.72 10.74
N ASP A 21 0.31 3.93 10.60
CA ASP A 21 0.51 4.86 11.73
C ASP A 21 -0.81 5.13 12.45
N ARG A 22 -1.89 5.30 11.70
CA ARG A 22 -3.23 5.53 12.27
C ARG A 22 -3.75 4.32 13.04
N ILE A 23 -3.54 3.10 12.54
CA ILE A 23 -3.92 1.85 13.23
C ILE A 23 -3.10 1.69 14.51
N GLU A 24 -1.79 1.95 14.44
CA GLU A 24 -0.90 1.85 15.58
C GLU A 24 -1.33 2.82 16.70
N GLN A 25 -1.58 4.09 16.37
CA GLN A 25 -2.05 5.08 17.35
C GLN A 25 -3.40 4.68 17.98
N ALA A 26 -4.38 4.27 17.18
CA ALA A 26 -5.68 3.85 17.71
C ALA A 26 -5.59 2.60 18.59
N THR A 27 -4.70 1.67 18.25
CA THR A 27 -4.41 0.48 19.06
C THR A 27 -3.84 0.87 20.42
N ILE A 28 -2.89 1.82 20.45
CA ILE A 28 -2.32 2.37 21.70
C ILE A 28 -3.42 3.01 22.57
N HIS A 29 -4.40 3.66 21.96
CA HIS A 29 -5.54 4.26 22.64
C HIS A 29 -6.67 3.28 23.00
N GLY A 30 -6.50 1.98 22.71
CA GLY A 30 -7.51 0.94 23.00
C GLY A 30 -8.78 1.06 22.16
N GLN A 31 -8.69 1.68 20.99
CA GLN A 31 -9.80 1.78 20.05
C GLN A 31 -9.92 0.50 19.21
N ASP A 32 -11.14 0.16 18.80
CA ASP A 32 -11.36 -0.91 17.83
C ASP A 32 -10.85 -0.48 16.45
N VAL A 33 -9.86 -1.21 15.93
CA VAL A 33 -9.20 -0.92 14.64
C VAL A 33 -9.57 -1.91 13.55
N ALA A 34 -10.43 -2.89 13.81
CA ALA A 34 -10.74 -3.99 12.89
C ALA A 34 -11.19 -3.51 11.49
N GLN A 35 -11.99 -2.43 11.45
CA GLN A 35 -12.40 -1.82 10.18
C GLN A 35 -11.23 -1.16 9.44
N TRP A 36 -10.30 -0.55 10.16
CA TRP A 36 -9.13 0.12 9.59
C TRP A 36 -8.10 -0.90 9.10
N GLU A 37 -7.87 -1.98 9.87
CA GLU A 37 -7.06 -3.12 9.45
C GLU A 37 -7.62 -3.77 8.17
N THR A 38 -8.94 -3.98 8.12
CA THR A 38 -9.60 -4.53 6.92
C THR A 38 -9.41 -3.62 5.71
N PHE A 39 -9.49 -2.29 5.91
CA PHE A 39 -9.24 -1.33 4.86
C PHE A 39 -7.77 -1.33 4.42
N TRP A 40 -6.84 -1.39 5.37
CA TRP A 40 -5.40 -1.41 5.12
C TRP A 40 -4.96 -2.66 4.34
N LEU A 41 -5.53 -3.83 4.65
CA LEU A 41 -5.31 -5.06 3.88
C LEU A 41 -5.74 -4.92 2.41
N ARG A 42 -6.90 -4.29 2.14
CA ARG A 42 -7.34 -4.04 0.75
C ARG A 42 -6.39 -3.09 0.01
N LEU A 43 -5.84 -2.12 0.73
CA LEU A 43 -4.87 -1.18 0.17
C LEU A 43 -3.54 -1.88 -0.17
N LEU A 44 -3.14 -2.88 0.63
CA LEU A 44 -1.98 -3.74 0.34
C LEU A 44 -2.21 -4.57 -0.92
N ASP A 45 -3.39 -5.19 -1.06
CA ASP A 45 -3.75 -5.96 -2.26
C ASP A 45 -3.67 -5.08 -3.53
N GLU A 46 -4.18 -3.84 -3.45
CA GLU A 46 -4.11 -2.88 -4.56
C GLU A 46 -2.66 -2.49 -4.90
N TYR A 47 -1.84 -2.25 -3.87
CA TYR A 47 -0.42 -1.95 -4.04
C TYR A 47 0.33 -3.11 -4.71
N GLU A 48 0.05 -4.34 -4.29
CA GLU A 48 0.65 -5.54 -4.86
C GLU A 48 0.24 -5.69 -6.33
N ALA A 49 -1.04 -5.53 -6.66
CA ALA A 49 -1.53 -5.59 -8.03
C ALA A 49 -0.88 -4.51 -8.93
N VAL A 50 -0.69 -3.29 -8.41
CA VAL A 50 0.04 -2.24 -9.13
C VAL A 50 1.49 -2.63 -9.35
N CYS A 51 2.18 -3.17 -8.34
CA CYS A 51 3.55 -3.65 -8.46
C CYS A 51 3.66 -4.75 -9.52
N GLN A 52 2.80 -5.76 -9.48
CA GLN A 52 2.76 -6.84 -10.46
C GLN A 52 2.52 -6.33 -11.89
N ARG A 53 1.72 -5.28 -12.06
CA ARG A 53 1.44 -4.68 -13.38
C ARG A 53 2.62 -3.89 -13.96
N ILE A 54 3.42 -3.25 -13.11
CA ILE A 54 4.53 -2.39 -13.56
C ILE A 54 5.88 -3.09 -13.55
N THR A 55 6.00 -4.23 -12.85
CA THR A 55 7.13 -5.13 -12.99
C THR A 55 6.94 -5.88 -14.31
N PRO A 56 7.68 -5.57 -15.38
CA PRO A 56 7.66 -6.41 -16.57
C PRO A 56 8.02 -7.82 -16.13
N LEU A 57 7.29 -8.80 -16.66
CA LEU A 57 7.50 -10.23 -16.43
C LEU A 57 8.77 -10.67 -17.18
N ASP A 58 9.90 -10.03 -16.87
CA ASP A 58 11.20 -10.21 -17.49
C ASP A 58 11.89 -11.44 -16.86
N ASN A 59 11.26 -12.62 -16.99
CA ASN A 59 11.91 -13.91 -16.75
C ASN A 59 11.11 -15.15 -17.23
N ALA A 60 10.37 -15.07 -18.35
CA ALA A 60 9.63 -16.23 -18.87
C ALA A 60 10.21 -16.84 -20.16
N GLU A 61 11.26 -16.27 -20.76
CA GLU A 61 11.85 -16.82 -22.00
C GLU A 61 13.37 -16.99 -21.89
N ALA A 62 13.78 -17.88 -20.98
CA ALA A 62 15.08 -18.54 -21.01
C ALA A 62 14.91 -20.07 -20.98
N ALA A 63 14.01 -20.59 -21.83
CA ALA A 63 13.78 -22.02 -22.04
C ALA A 63 13.79 -22.37 -23.53
#